data_AF-A0A661K371-F1
#
_entry.id   AF-A0A661K371-F1
#
_cell.length_a   1.000
_cell.length_b   1.000
_cell.length_c   1.000
_cell.angle_alpha   90.00
_cell.angle_beta   90.00
_cell.angle_gamma   90.00
#
_symmetry.space_group_name_H-M   'P 1'
#
loop_
_entity.id
_entity.type
_entity.pdbx_description
1 polymer ?
#
loop_
_entity_poly.entity_id
_entity_poly.type
_entity_poly.pdbx_seq_one_letter_code
_entity_poly.pdbx_strand_id
1 'polypeptide(L)'
;MRAYLVLGIYGMFIMSLGLLLVYFLFPEKDPRKEKRALSRIDAMMSDEEIFIEESTTPEPQEREPVWRNEDTRTFYRRFVSPYRHILKETGHLSKIEYVMRLLDLYGHCPSIVNLDSDTEYDQLENVFDVLSRVSLREHSFNVARKMIEGLTKKRVRDPELLSGKILITALGHDLGKIPGLLENKYRKGDHAYISYLVMKRVILADEGFPQRDEILRAIKEHHFKVDDGFTGELRRADHEARESELEKFSSWEMLNRSEDTKEKKTDQTQKVPTKPPGKVPLSWLKLRDFLARIEENINIVDE
;
A
#
# COMPACT_ATOMS: atom_id res chain seq x y z
N MET A 1 -7.48 -73.01 -19.88
CA MET A 1 -6.18 -72.82 -19.20
C MET A 1 -5.35 -71.64 -19.74
N ARG A 2 -5.27 -71.38 -21.06
CA ARG A 2 -4.43 -70.28 -21.60
C ARG A 2 -4.86 -68.85 -21.23
N ALA A 3 -6.16 -68.59 -21.04
CA ALA A 3 -6.66 -67.24 -20.72
C ALA A 3 -6.30 -66.76 -19.29
N TYR A 4 -6.31 -67.66 -18.30
CA TYR A 4 -5.95 -67.33 -16.92
C TYR A 4 -4.46 -67.05 -16.74
N LEU A 5 -3.62 -67.65 -17.58
CA LEU A 5 -2.17 -67.40 -17.57
C LEU A 5 -1.83 -66.00 -18.08
N VAL A 6 -2.52 -65.53 -19.12
CA VAL A 6 -2.32 -64.19 -19.70
C VAL A 6 -2.83 -63.09 -18.75
N LEU A 7 -3.96 -63.32 -18.06
CA LEU A 7 -4.46 -62.38 -17.05
C LEU A 7 -3.51 -62.26 -15.84
N GLY A 8 -2.91 -63.37 -15.41
CA GLY A 8 -1.93 -63.36 -14.32
C GLY A 8 -0.66 -62.58 -14.67
N ILE A 9 -0.18 -62.72 -15.91
CA ILE A 9 1.01 -61.97 -16.39
C ILE A 9 0.71 -60.47 -16.47
N TYR A 10 -0.46 -60.08 -17.01
CA TYR A 10 -0.86 -58.67 -17.06
C TYR A 10 -1.05 -58.05 -15.67
N GLY A 11 -1.63 -58.80 -14.72
CA GLY A 11 -1.76 -58.35 -13.33
C GLY A 11 -0.40 -58.11 -12.67
N MET A 12 0.58 -58.99 -12.91
CA MET A 12 1.94 -58.82 -12.40
C MET A 12 2.66 -57.61 -13.02
N PHE A 13 2.46 -57.34 -14.31
CA PHE A 13 3.04 -56.17 -14.98
C PHE A 13 2.44 -54.85 -14.49
N ILE A 14 1.14 -54.79 -14.20
CA ILE A 14 0.51 -53.58 -13.68
C ILE A 14 0.97 -53.30 -12.23
N MET A 15 1.11 -54.35 -11.42
CA MET A 15 1.63 -54.22 -10.05
C MET A 15 3.10 -53.79 -10.01
N SER A 16 3.94 -54.32 -10.92
CA SER A 16 5.36 -53.93 -10.98
C SER A 16 5.53 -52.50 -11.50
N LEU A 17 4.73 -52.08 -12.49
CA LEU A 17 4.74 -50.71 -13.00
C LEU A 17 4.22 -49.71 -11.96
N GLY A 18 3.21 -50.09 -11.16
CA GLY A 18 2.72 -49.29 -10.04
C GLY A 18 3.79 -49.09 -8.94
N LEU A 19 4.51 -50.16 -8.58
CA LEU A 19 5.64 -50.09 -7.65
C LEU A 19 6.80 -49.22 -8.17
N LEU A 20 7.08 -49.29 -9.47
CA LEU A 20 8.10 -48.45 -10.12
C LEU A 20 7.70 -46.97 -10.11
N LEU A 21 6.42 -46.64 -10.36
CA LEU A 21 5.91 -45.27 -10.29
C LEU A 21 5.99 -44.70 -8.87
N VAL A 22 5.66 -45.50 -7.85
CA VAL A 22 5.83 -45.10 -6.43
C VAL A 22 7.31 -44.86 -6.10
N TYR A 23 8.22 -45.68 -6.64
CA TYR A 23 9.67 -45.49 -6.47
C TYR A 23 10.18 -44.19 -7.12
N PHE A 24 9.62 -43.76 -8.26
CA PHE A 24 9.98 -42.50 -8.90
C PHE A 24 9.32 -41.25 -8.27
N LEU A 25 8.13 -41.40 -7.65
CA LEU A 25 7.41 -40.30 -6.99
C LEU A 25 7.93 -39.97 -5.59
N PHE A 26 8.63 -40.89 -4.94
CA PHE A 26 9.30 -40.66 -3.66
C PHE A 26 10.82 -40.79 -3.84
N PRO A 27 11.56 -39.67 -4.04
CA PRO A 27 13.00 -39.74 -4.13
C PRO A 27 13.53 -40.27 -2.80
N GLU A 28 14.17 -41.45 -2.84
CA GLU A 28 14.79 -42.10 -1.71
C GLU A 28 15.89 -41.17 -1.16
N LYS A 29 15.54 -40.43 -0.11
CA LYS A 29 16.41 -39.47 0.56
C LYS A 29 17.43 -40.27 1.36
N ASP A 30 18.50 -40.72 0.70
CA ASP A 30 19.57 -41.53 1.28
C ASP A 30 20.19 -40.81 2.49
N PRO A 31 19.89 -41.24 3.73
CA PRO A 31 20.31 -40.54 4.93
C PRO A 31 21.83 -40.60 5.11
N ARG A 32 22.53 -41.48 4.39
CA ARG A 32 23.99 -41.56 4.40
C ARG A 32 24.63 -40.50 3.52
N LYS A 33 23.96 -40.05 2.45
CA LYS A 33 24.43 -38.93 1.61
C LYS A 33 24.25 -37.60 2.32
N GLU A 34 23.16 -37.42 3.05
CA GLU A 34 22.91 -36.22 3.88
C GLU A 34 23.96 -36.12 5.00
N LYS A 35 24.22 -37.21 5.73
CA LYS A 35 25.29 -37.23 6.74
C LYS A 35 26.68 -36.96 6.16
N ARG A 36 26.99 -37.44 4.95
CA ARG A 36 28.28 -37.16 4.28
C ARG A 36 28.40 -35.73 3.77
N ALA A 37 27.30 -35.12 3.34
CA ALA A 37 27.28 -33.71 2.94
C ALA A 37 27.47 -32.82 4.18
N LEU A 38 26.75 -33.12 5.27
CA LEU A 38 26.89 -32.41 6.54
C LEU A 38 28.29 -32.57 7.14
N SER A 39 28.86 -33.79 7.12
CA SER A 39 30.24 -33.99 7.62
C SER A 39 31.30 -33.32 6.73
N ARG A 40 31.02 -33.10 5.44
CA ARG A 40 31.92 -32.34 4.55
C ARG A 40 31.84 -30.84 4.82
N ILE A 41 30.65 -30.32 5.12
CA ILE A 41 30.47 -28.92 5.54
C ILE A 41 31.14 -28.71 6.90
N ASP A 42 30.94 -29.62 7.85
CA ASP A 42 31.55 -29.58 9.18
C ASP A 42 33.09 -29.63 9.09
N ALA A 43 33.64 -30.49 8.23
CA ALA A 43 35.09 -30.55 7.97
C ALA A 43 35.63 -29.32 7.19
N MET A 44 34.80 -28.67 6.37
CA MET A 44 35.16 -27.39 5.72
C MET A 44 35.16 -26.23 6.72
N MET A 45 34.32 -26.31 7.76
CA MET A 45 34.22 -25.28 8.80
C MET A 45 35.21 -25.49 9.96
N SER A 46 35.78 -26.69 10.12
CA SER A 46 36.76 -26.99 11.17
C SER A 46 38.19 -26.55 10.84
N ASP A 47 38.51 -26.35 9.57
CA ASP A 47 39.89 -26.06 9.10
C ASP A 47 40.12 -24.57 8.77
N GLU A 48 39.09 -23.74 8.91
CA GLU A 48 39.18 -22.29 8.73
C GLU A 48 38.88 -21.60 10.06
N GLU A 49 39.87 -21.61 10.97
CA GLU A 49 39.96 -20.57 12.02
C GLU A 49 40.22 -19.24 11.31
N ILE A 50 39.17 -18.67 10.72
CA ILE A 50 39.13 -17.27 10.31
C ILE A 50 39.18 -16.49 11.62
N PHE A 51 40.35 -15.98 11.95
CA PHE A 51 40.53 -14.90 12.91
C PHE A 51 39.74 -13.70 12.38
N ILE A 52 38.47 -13.62 12.77
CA ILE A 52 37.69 -12.39 12.66
C ILE A 52 38.29 -11.48 13.74
N GLU A 53 39.29 -10.70 13.37
CA GLU A 53 39.50 -9.44 14.06
C GLU A 53 38.15 -8.72 14.03
N GLU A 54 37.56 -8.54 15.20
CA GLU A 54 36.37 -7.74 15.41
C GLU A 54 36.71 -6.29 15.04
N SER A 55 36.73 -6.01 13.74
CA SER A 55 36.73 -4.64 13.23
C SER A 55 35.37 -4.10 13.63
N THR A 56 35.35 -3.36 14.73
CA THR A 56 34.25 -2.49 15.14
C THR A 56 34.14 -1.34 14.14
N THR A 57 33.80 -1.69 12.91
CA THR A 57 33.29 -0.74 11.94
C THR A 57 31.80 -0.65 12.23
N PRO A 58 31.26 0.45 12.77
CA PRO A 58 29.83 0.56 12.99
C PRO A 58 29.14 0.36 11.64
N GLU A 59 28.25 -0.63 11.58
CA GLU A 59 27.31 -0.81 10.47
C GLU A 59 26.73 0.57 10.13
N PRO A 60 26.69 0.98 8.86
CA PRO A 60 26.15 2.29 8.52
C PRO A 60 24.70 2.32 9.00
N GLN A 61 24.44 3.09 10.07
CA GLN A 61 23.08 3.30 10.54
C GLN A 61 22.31 3.90 9.36
N GLU A 62 21.45 3.10 8.74
CA GLU A 62 20.62 3.54 7.63
C GLU A 62 19.78 4.72 8.11
N ARG A 63 20.06 5.90 7.57
CA ARG A 63 19.39 7.13 7.99
C ARG A 63 17.91 7.05 7.61
N GLU A 64 17.02 7.28 8.58
CA GLU A 64 15.59 7.40 8.29
C GLU A 64 15.32 8.50 7.25
N PRO A 65 14.27 8.36 6.43
CA PRO A 65 13.88 9.41 5.50
C PRO A 65 13.55 10.72 6.22
N VAL A 66 13.93 11.85 5.62
CA VAL A 66 13.57 13.18 6.13
C VAL A 66 12.21 13.57 5.58
N TRP A 67 11.24 13.77 6.47
CA TRP A 67 9.87 14.19 6.16
C TRP A 67 9.68 15.68 6.41
N ARG A 68 8.97 16.37 5.50
CA ARG A 68 8.70 17.81 5.58
C ARG A 68 7.68 18.14 6.66
N ASN A 69 6.61 17.36 6.76
CA ASN A 69 5.53 17.60 7.71
C ASN A 69 5.67 16.70 8.95
N GLU A 70 5.33 17.24 10.11
CA GLU A 70 5.48 16.53 11.39
C GLU A 70 4.50 15.34 11.53
N ASP A 71 3.31 15.46 10.95
CA ASP A 71 2.32 14.39 10.89
C ASP A 71 2.86 13.16 10.12
N THR A 72 3.56 13.38 9.01
CA THR A 72 4.19 12.34 8.19
C THR A 72 5.32 11.66 8.95
N ARG A 73 6.16 12.45 9.62
CA ARG A 73 7.23 11.92 10.47
C ARG A 73 6.67 11.06 11.60
N THR A 74 5.63 11.55 12.27
CA THR A 74 4.96 10.83 13.36
C THR A 74 4.35 9.54 12.87
N PHE A 75 3.64 9.59 11.73
CA PHE A 75 3.05 8.40 11.11
C PHE A 75 4.12 7.38 10.72
N TYR A 76 5.20 7.80 10.05
CA TYR A 76 6.31 6.93 9.65
C TYR A 76 6.93 6.22 10.85
N ARG A 77 7.28 6.97 11.91
CA ARG A 77 7.87 6.42 13.12
C ARG A 77 6.95 5.42 13.83
N ARG A 78 5.64 5.61 13.73
CA ARG A 78 4.65 4.77 14.42
C ARG A 78 4.29 3.50 13.65
N PHE A 79 4.12 3.60 12.33
CA PHE A 79 3.53 2.51 11.54
C PHE A 79 4.49 1.87 10.53
N VAL A 80 5.60 2.54 10.19
CA VAL A 80 6.56 2.03 9.19
C VAL A 80 7.88 1.62 9.87
N SER A 81 8.47 2.50 10.67
CA SER A 81 9.77 2.27 11.33
C SER A 81 9.84 0.96 12.14
N PRO A 82 8.81 0.56 12.93
CA PRO A 82 8.86 -0.69 13.70
C PRO A 82 8.97 -1.96 12.85
N TYR A 83 8.51 -1.91 11.59
CA TYR A 83 8.49 -3.05 10.67
C TYR A 83 9.45 -2.87 9.50
N ARG A 84 10.34 -1.87 9.57
CA ARG A 84 11.15 -1.42 8.43
C ARG A 84 11.97 -2.54 7.79
N HIS A 85 12.58 -3.42 8.61
CA HIS A 85 13.37 -4.55 8.12
C HIS A 85 12.54 -5.51 7.26
N ILE A 86 11.42 -5.99 7.80
CA ILE A 86 10.51 -6.93 7.11
C ILE A 86 9.91 -6.27 5.86
N LEU A 87 9.50 -5.00 5.95
CA LEU A 87 8.99 -4.25 4.81
C LEU A 87 10.05 -4.08 3.70
N LYS A 88 11.33 -3.98 4.07
CA LYS A 88 12.44 -3.89 3.11
C LYS A 88 12.67 -5.23 2.42
N GLU A 89 12.77 -6.32 3.17
CA GLU A 89 12.98 -7.67 2.62
C GLU A 89 11.86 -8.11 1.68
N THR A 90 10.64 -7.68 1.97
CA THR A 90 9.44 -7.99 1.16
C THR A 90 9.20 -6.99 0.03
N GLY A 91 10.08 -6.00 -0.15
CA GLY A 91 9.98 -4.98 -1.20
C GLY A 91 8.97 -3.85 -0.96
N HIS A 92 8.17 -3.91 0.10
CA HIS A 92 7.11 -2.94 0.41
C HIS A 92 7.65 -1.57 0.82
N LEU A 93 8.77 -1.51 1.55
CA LEU A 93 9.28 -0.28 2.17
C LEU A 93 9.45 0.86 1.15
N SER A 94 10.10 0.57 0.02
CA SER A 94 10.34 1.56 -1.03
C SER A 94 9.05 2.13 -1.62
N LYS A 95 7.99 1.31 -1.70
CA LYS A 95 6.69 1.71 -2.25
C LYS A 95 5.92 2.57 -1.25
N ILE A 96 5.94 2.18 0.02
CA ILE A 96 5.36 2.95 1.13
C ILE A 96 6.03 4.32 1.22
N GLU A 97 7.36 4.37 1.26
CA GLU A 97 8.12 5.62 1.34
C GLU A 97 7.85 6.52 0.12
N TYR A 98 7.67 5.94 -1.07
CA TYR A 98 7.33 6.71 -2.28
C TYR A 98 5.93 7.33 -2.18
N VAL A 99 4.91 6.55 -1.80
CA VAL A 99 3.54 7.04 -1.62
C VAL A 99 3.50 8.11 -0.54
N MET A 100 4.13 7.87 0.61
CA MET A 100 4.23 8.84 1.70
C MET A 100 4.90 10.14 1.24
N ARG A 101 5.93 10.07 0.40
CA ARG A 101 6.59 11.26 -0.16
C ARG A 101 5.66 12.06 -1.06
N LEU A 102 4.83 11.41 -1.87
CA LEU A 102 3.82 12.10 -2.68
C LEU A 102 2.82 12.84 -1.77
N LEU A 103 2.33 12.19 -0.72
CA LEU A 103 1.40 12.80 0.23
C LEU A 103 2.06 13.94 1.04
N ASP A 104 3.29 13.78 1.50
CA ASP A 104 4.05 14.79 2.25
C ASP A 104 4.26 16.05 1.40
N LEU A 105 4.56 15.89 0.11
CA LEU A 105 4.81 16.99 -0.81
C LEU A 105 3.53 17.63 -1.34
N TYR A 106 2.52 16.84 -1.73
CA TYR A 106 1.38 17.29 -2.52
C TYR A 106 0.00 17.03 -1.89
N GLY A 107 -0.08 16.27 -0.80
CA GLY A 107 -1.33 15.89 -0.15
C GLY A 107 -1.97 16.98 0.73
N HIS A 108 -1.60 18.24 0.54
CA HIS A 108 -2.19 19.40 1.24
C HIS A 108 -3.48 19.89 0.57
N CYS A 109 -3.87 19.30 -0.56
CA CYS A 109 -5.20 19.50 -1.16
C CYS A 109 -6.30 18.87 -0.28
N PRO A 110 -7.55 19.35 -0.39
CA PRO A 110 -8.70 18.72 0.26
C PRO A 110 -8.82 17.22 -0.07
N SER A 111 -9.27 16.42 0.89
CA SER A 111 -9.58 15.00 0.71
C SER A 111 -10.95 14.75 0.05
N ILE A 112 -11.78 15.79 -0.08
CA ILE A 112 -13.00 15.77 -0.88
C ILE A 112 -12.91 16.93 -1.86
N VAL A 113 -13.18 16.64 -3.14
CA VAL A 113 -13.20 17.63 -4.21
C VAL A 113 -14.60 17.67 -4.80
N ASN A 114 -15.14 18.88 -4.97
CA ASN A 114 -16.37 19.09 -5.71
C ASN A 114 -16.01 19.09 -7.21
N LEU A 115 -15.92 17.89 -7.77
CA LEU A 115 -15.88 17.67 -9.22
C LEU A 115 -17.24 17.08 -9.58
N ASP A 116 -17.89 17.58 -10.63
CA ASP A 116 -19.21 17.15 -11.16
C ASP A 116 -19.31 15.64 -11.53
N SER A 117 -18.31 14.83 -11.20
CA SER A 117 -18.19 13.40 -11.48
C SER A 117 -17.64 12.57 -10.31
N ASP A 118 -17.51 13.14 -9.10
CA ASP A 118 -17.04 12.39 -7.93
C ASP A 118 -18.22 11.79 -7.16
N THR A 119 -18.39 10.47 -7.26
CA THR A 119 -19.47 9.72 -6.60
C THR A 119 -19.46 9.88 -5.08
N GLU A 120 -18.31 10.22 -4.49
CA GLU A 120 -18.16 10.47 -3.06
C GLU A 120 -18.83 11.78 -2.62
N TYR A 121 -18.80 12.82 -3.48
CA TYR A 121 -19.39 14.12 -3.16
C TYR A 121 -20.90 14.05 -2.99
N ASP A 122 -21.60 13.32 -3.88
CA ASP A 122 -23.07 13.16 -3.83
C ASP A 122 -23.55 12.55 -2.51
N GLN A 123 -22.70 11.77 -1.83
CA GLN A 123 -23.03 11.13 -0.56
C GLN A 123 -22.73 12.01 0.66
N LEU A 124 -21.91 13.05 0.49
CA LEU A 124 -21.34 13.85 1.57
C LEU A 124 -21.69 15.34 1.49
N GLU A 125 -22.64 15.73 0.64
CA GLU A 125 -23.03 17.14 0.39
C GLU A 125 -23.29 17.93 1.68
N ASN A 126 -23.99 17.33 2.66
CA ASN A 126 -24.34 17.98 3.92
C ASN A 126 -23.16 18.24 4.87
N VAL A 127 -22.02 17.57 4.66
CA VAL A 127 -20.83 17.64 5.52
C VAL A 127 -19.58 18.10 4.77
N PHE A 128 -19.73 18.48 3.50
CA PHE A 128 -18.64 18.86 2.62
C PHE A 128 -17.78 20.01 3.18
N ASP A 129 -18.41 21.05 3.74
CA ASP A 129 -17.70 22.22 4.30
C ASP A 129 -16.74 21.85 5.44
N VAL A 130 -17.05 20.77 6.16
CA VAL A 130 -16.24 20.26 7.27
C VAL A 130 -15.13 19.38 6.71
N LEU A 131 -15.49 18.39 5.89
CA LEU A 131 -14.54 17.39 5.39
C LEU A 131 -13.55 17.96 4.36
N SER A 132 -13.91 19.00 3.62
CA SER A 132 -12.99 19.72 2.71
C SER A 132 -11.80 20.38 3.43
N ARG A 133 -11.87 20.54 4.76
CA ARG A 133 -10.77 21.03 5.60
C ARG A 133 -9.76 19.93 5.95
N VAL A 134 -10.13 18.66 5.79
CA VAL A 134 -9.21 17.53 5.95
C VAL A 134 -8.34 17.45 4.70
N SER A 135 -7.03 17.49 4.89
CA SER A 135 -6.11 17.30 3.77
C SER A 135 -6.11 15.84 3.30
N LEU A 136 -5.85 15.61 2.02
CA LEU A 136 -5.70 14.27 1.45
C LEU A 136 -4.68 13.42 2.24
N ARG A 137 -3.58 14.03 2.66
CA ARG A 137 -2.57 13.36 3.49
C ARG A 137 -3.12 12.93 4.84
N GLU A 138 -3.82 13.82 5.54
CA GLU A 138 -4.41 13.51 6.84
C GLU A 138 -5.43 12.37 6.72
N HIS A 139 -6.30 12.46 5.71
CA HIS A 139 -7.30 11.44 5.41
C HIS A 139 -6.65 10.08 5.11
N SER A 140 -5.68 10.03 4.19
CA SER A 140 -4.94 8.80 3.87
C SER A 140 -4.28 8.16 5.10
N PHE A 141 -3.74 8.98 6.01
CA PHE A 141 -3.19 8.48 7.28
C PHE A 141 -4.27 7.99 8.25
N ASN A 142 -5.45 8.61 8.26
CA ASN A 142 -6.60 8.14 9.05
C ASN A 142 -7.07 6.77 8.54
N VAL A 143 -7.26 6.60 7.23
CA VAL A 143 -7.67 5.32 6.62
C VAL A 143 -6.67 4.21 6.93
N ALA A 144 -5.37 4.49 6.76
CA ALA A 144 -4.32 3.51 7.07
C ALA A 144 -4.35 3.08 8.54
N ARG A 145 -4.59 4.02 9.47
CA ARG A 145 -4.76 3.71 10.91
C ARG A 145 -5.94 2.79 11.15
N LYS A 146 -7.11 3.09 10.59
CA LYS A 146 -8.33 2.27 10.74
C LYS A 146 -8.12 0.85 10.22
N MET A 147 -7.47 0.71 9.05
CA MET A 147 -7.15 -0.60 8.49
C MET A 147 -6.20 -1.41 9.40
N ILE A 148 -5.13 -0.80 9.90
CA ILE A 148 -4.17 -1.46 10.81
C ILE A 148 -4.85 -1.86 12.13
N GLU A 149 -5.65 -0.98 12.74
CA GLU A 149 -6.43 -1.29 13.93
C GLU A 149 -7.40 -2.47 13.71
N GLY A 150 -8.01 -2.53 12.53
CA GLY A 150 -8.84 -3.64 12.09
C GLY A 150 -8.11 -4.98 12.07
N LEU A 151 -6.85 -5.00 11.62
CA LEU A 151 -6.01 -6.21 11.67
C LEU A 151 -5.72 -6.65 13.10
N THR A 152 -5.35 -5.71 13.97
CA THR A 152 -5.01 -6.03 15.37
C THR A 152 -6.19 -6.68 16.09
N LYS A 153 -7.41 -6.20 15.83
CA LYS A 153 -8.64 -6.78 16.40
C LYS A 153 -8.90 -8.21 15.91
N LYS A 154 -8.54 -8.54 14.67
CA LYS A 154 -8.78 -9.86 14.05
C LYS A 154 -7.74 -10.92 14.41
N ARG A 155 -6.69 -10.59 15.18
CA ARG A 155 -5.59 -11.50 15.57
C ARG A 155 -5.01 -12.27 14.39
N VAL A 156 -4.76 -11.56 13.28
CA VAL A 156 -4.27 -12.18 12.05
C VAL A 156 -2.84 -12.71 12.26
N ARG A 157 -2.54 -13.84 11.61
CA ARG A 157 -1.19 -14.41 11.54
C ARG A 157 -0.32 -13.51 10.65
N ASP A 158 0.89 -13.21 11.09
CA ASP A 158 1.88 -12.38 10.37
C ASP A 158 1.38 -10.95 10.04
N PRO A 159 0.99 -10.17 11.07
CA PRO A 159 0.43 -8.82 10.89
C PRO A 159 1.38 -7.86 10.16
N GLU A 160 2.69 -8.11 10.18
CA GLU A 160 3.70 -7.28 9.54
C GLU A 160 3.62 -7.35 8.00
N LEU A 161 3.37 -8.54 7.44
CA LEU A 161 3.22 -8.73 5.99
C LEU A 161 1.93 -8.06 5.48
N LEU A 162 0.84 -8.22 6.24
CA LEU A 162 -0.42 -7.54 5.93
C LEU A 162 -0.31 -6.01 6.09
N SER A 163 0.52 -5.54 7.03
CA SER A 163 0.77 -4.11 7.22
C SER A 163 1.39 -3.48 5.97
N GLY A 164 2.27 -4.17 5.26
CA GLY A 164 2.83 -3.71 3.99
C GLY A 164 1.75 -3.46 2.93
N LYS A 165 0.91 -4.48 2.69
CA LYS A 165 -0.24 -4.40 1.76
C LYS A 165 -1.19 -3.26 2.12
N ILE A 166 -1.54 -3.15 3.41
CA ILE A 166 -2.45 -2.10 3.92
C ILE A 166 -1.87 -0.72 3.73
N LEU A 167 -0.61 -0.50 4.13
CA LEU A 167 0.02 0.81 4.02
C LEU A 167 0.07 1.29 2.57
N ILE A 168 0.46 0.43 1.63
CA ILE A 168 0.45 0.80 0.21
C ILE A 168 -0.96 1.13 -0.28
N THR A 169 -1.96 0.32 0.10
CA THR A 169 -3.34 0.47 -0.37
C THR A 169 -4.00 1.72 0.20
N ALA A 170 -4.02 1.86 1.53
CA ALA A 170 -4.68 2.96 2.22
C ALA A 170 -4.02 4.32 1.92
N LEU A 171 -2.69 4.38 1.82
CA LEU A 171 -2.00 5.61 1.46
C LEU A 171 -2.14 5.95 -0.04
N GLY A 172 -2.38 4.93 -0.87
CA GLY A 172 -2.41 5.05 -2.33
C GLY A 172 -3.80 5.27 -2.94
N HIS A 173 -4.87 4.94 -2.22
CA HIS A 173 -6.22 4.83 -2.80
C HIS A 173 -6.75 6.13 -3.38
N ASP A 174 -6.37 7.27 -2.80
CA ASP A 174 -6.85 8.60 -3.15
C ASP A 174 -5.80 9.50 -3.80
N LEU A 175 -4.66 8.95 -4.22
CA LEU A 175 -3.62 9.75 -4.90
C LEU A 175 -4.17 10.52 -6.11
N GLY A 176 -5.19 10.00 -6.78
CA GLY A 176 -5.88 10.64 -7.90
C GLY A 176 -6.48 12.01 -7.59
N LYS A 177 -6.69 12.35 -6.31
CA LYS A 177 -7.14 13.68 -5.88
C LYS A 177 -6.03 14.75 -5.93
N ILE A 178 -4.75 14.36 -6.04
CA ILE A 178 -3.63 15.32 -6.13
C ILE A 178 -3.73 16.14 -7.41
N PRO A 179 -3.80 17.49 -7.32
CA PRO A 179 -3.85 18.35 -8.50
C PRO A 179 -2.64 18.17 -9.40
N GLY A 180 -2.88 17.94 -10.70
CA GLY A 180 -1.83 17.87 -11.71
C GLY A 180 -1.26 16.47 -11.98
N LEU A 181 -1.76 15.42 -11.33
CA LEU A 181 -1.40 14.04 -11.69
C LEU A 181 -1.97 13.58 -13.05
N LEU A 182 -2.95 14.30 -13.61
CA LEU A 182 -3.41 14.15 -14.99
C LEU A 182 -3.69 15.52 -15.63
N GLU A 183 -3.30 15.68 -16.91
CA GLU A 183 -3.62 16.88 -17.69
C GLU A 183 -5.14 17.03 -17.90
N ASN A 184 -5.57 18.28 -18.12
CA ASN A 184 -6.95 18.76 -18.19
C ASN A 184 -7.93 17.96 -19.07
N LYS A 185 -7.48 17.04 -19.94
CA LYS A 185 -8.33 16.18 -20.77
C LYS A 185 -8.87 14.93 -20.06
N TYR A 186 -8.24 14.49 -18.97
CA TYR A 186 -8.63 13.30 -18.20
C TYR A 186 -9.22 13.61 -16.83
N ARG A 187 -9.50 14.89 -16.55
CA ARG A 187 -10.21 15.36 -15.34
C ARG A 187 -11.63 14.81 -15.16
N LYS A 188 -12.11 14.01 -16.11
CA LYS A 188 -13.41 13.33 -16.07
C LYS A 188 -13.34 11.89 -15.54
N GLY A 189 -12.16 11.40 -15.16
CA GLY A 189 -12.02 10.09 -14.53
C GLY A 189 -12.32 10.15 -13.04
N ASP A 190 -13.04 9.16 -12.53
CA ASP A 190 -13.17 8.88 -11.09
C ASP A 190 -11.77 8.81 -10.46
N HIS A 191 -11.57 9.50 -9.32
CA HIS A 191 -10.26 9.57 -8.65
C HIS A 191 -9.73 8.17 -8.31
N ALA A 192 -10.60 7.19 -8.04
CA ALA A 192 -10.22 5.80 -7.84
C ALA A 192 -9.47 5.21 -9.05
N TYR A 193 -9.92 5.53 -10.26
CA TYR A 193 -9.26 5.08 -11.49
C TYR A 193 -7.94 5.80 -11.73
N ILE A 194 -7.86 7.08 -11.41
CA ILE A 194 -6.61 7.86 -11.51
C ILE A 194 -5.56 7.30 -10.55
N SER A 195 -5.95 7.07 -9.29
CA SER A 195 -5.12 6.40 -8.28
C SER A 195 -4.63 5.05 -8.79
N TYR A 196 -5.53 4.22 -9.33
CA TYR A 196 -5.17 2.93 -9.93
C TYR A 196 -4.08 3.07 -11.02
N LEU A 197 -4.20 4.04 -11.93
CA LEU A 197 -3.22 4.24 -13.00
C LEU A 197 -1.83 4.63 -12.46
N VAL A 198 -1.79 5.56 -11.50
CA VAL A 198 -0.55 5.99 -10.85
C VAL A 198 0.09 4.82 -10.09
N MET A 199 -0.72 4.09 -9.34
CA MET A 199 -0.28 2.91 -8.59
C MET A 199 0.25 1.83 -9.53
N LYS A 200 -0.46 1.49 -10.61
CA LYS A 200 -0.06 0.45 -11.57
C LYS A 200 1.20 0.79 -12.35
N ARG A 201 1.34 2.04 -12.80
CA ARG A 201 2.39 2.44 -13.77
C ARG A 201 3.67 2.96 -13.11
N VAL A 202 3.57 3.50 -11.89
CA VAL A 202 4.70 4.18 -11.24
C VAL A 202 5.14 3.42 -9.99
N ILE A 203 4.20 3.12 -9.09
CA ILE A 203 4.54 2.60 -7.76
C ILE A 203 4.71 1.08 -7.82
N LEU A 204 3.73 0.38 -8.38
CA LEU A 204 3.66 -1.07 -8.57
C LEU A 204 3.92 -1.46 -10.03
N ALA A 205 4.89 -0.80 -10.66
CA ALA A 205 5.30 -1.06 -12.04
C ALA A 205 5.91 -2.47 -12.23
N ASP A 206 6.47 -3.03 -11.15
CA ASP A 206 6.95 -4.41 -11.13
C ASP A 206 5.75 -5.38 -11.07
N GLU A 207 5.54 -6.14 -12.15
CA GLU A 207 4.43 -7.09 -12.26
C GLU A 207 4.58 -8.28 -11.30
N GLY A 208 5.80 -8.60 -10.85
CA GLY A 208 6.08 -9.66 -9.89
C GLY A 208 5.85 -9.27 -8.43
N PHE A 209 5.43 -8.03 -8.16
CA PHE A 209 5.28 -7.54 -6.80
C PHE A 209 4.21 -8.32 -6.00
N PRO A 210 4.50 -8.75 -4.76
CA PRO A 210 3.53 -9.48 -3.94
C PRO A 210 2.21 -8.74 -3.77
N GLN A 211 1.09 -9.46 -3.90
CA GLN A 211 -0.27 -8.92 -3.70
C GLN A 211 -0.64 -7.73 -4.61
N ARG A 212 0.14 -7.45 -5.67
CA ARG A 212 -0.07 -6.33 -6.58
C ARG A 212 -1.51 -6.23 -7.08
N ASP A 213 -2.06 -7.32 -7.60
CA ASP A 213 -3.40 -7.31 -8.20
C ASP A 213 -4.49 -7.06 -7.16
N GLU A 214 -4.32 -7.54 -5.93
CA GLU A 214 -5.25 -7.31 -4.83
C GLU A 214 -5.24 -5.83 -4.42
N ILE A 215 -4.04 -5.22 -4.30
CA ILE A 215 -3.87 -3.79 -4.00
C ILE A 215 -4.51 -2.94 -5.11
N LEU A 216 -4.17 -3.22 -6.37
CA LEU A 216 -4.65 -2.46 -7.51
C LEU A 216 -6.18 -2.58 -7.67
N ARG A 217 -6.73 -3.78 -7.44
CA ARG A 217 -8.18 -4.00 -7.45
C ARG A 217 -8.86 -3.19 -6.34
N ALA A 218 -8.37 -3.27 -5.11
CA ALA A 218 -8.95 -2.52 -3.99
C ALA A 218 -8.96 -1.00 -4.27
N ILE A 219 -7.87 -0.46 -4.80
CA ILE A 219 -7.79 0.97 -5.15
C ILE A 219 -8.73 1.32 -6.30
N LYS A 220 -8.80 0.50 -7.36
CA LYS A 220 -9.69 0.79 -8.49
C LYS A 220 -11.16 0.72 -8.11
N GLU A 221 -11.50 -0.15 -7.16
CA GLU A 221 -12.88 -0.56 -6.90
C GLU A 221 -13.48 -0.02 -5.60
N HIS A 222 -12.75 0.80 -4.83
CA HIS A 222 -13.21 1.24 -3.51
C HIS A 222 -14.48 2.11 -3.53
N HIS A 223 -14.88 2.66 -4.68
CA HIS A 223 -16.18 3.32 -4.83
C HIS A 223 -17.34 2.37 -5.12
N PHE A 224 -17.07 1.16 -5.61
CA PHE A 224 -18.14 0.19 -5.88
C PHE A 224 -18.66 -0.43 -4.58
N LYS A 225 -19.92 -0.88 -4.60
CA LYS A 225 -20.56 -1.56 -3.46
C LYS A 225 -20.03 -2.99 -3.27
N VAL A 226 -18.77 -3.09 -2.84
CA VAL A 226 -18.07 -4.33 -2.47
C VAL A 226 -17.89 -4.35 -0.95
N ASP A 227 -18.58 -5.25 -0.26
CA ASP A 227 -18.60 -5.26 1.22
C ASP A 227 -17.68 -6.33 1.84
N ASP A 228 -17.20 -7.26 1.02
CA ASP A 228 -16.34 -8.36 1.42
C ASP A 228 -14.88 -8.21 0.93
N GLY A 229 -14.02 -9.07 1.47
CA GLY A 229 -12.59 -9.09 1.13
C GLY A 229 -11.85 -7.79 1.46
N PHE A 230 -10.69 -7.62 0.82
CA PHE A 230 -9.79 -6.51 1.09
C PHE A 230 -10.32 -5.16 0.59
N THR A 231 -11.06 -5.14 -0.53
CA THR A 231 -11.75 -3.93 -1.01
C THR A 231 -12.81 -3.47 0.01
N GLY A 232 -13.62 -4.38 0.55
CA GLY A 232 -14.59 -4.06 1.59
C GLY A 232 -13.95 -3.65 2.93
N GLU A 233 -12.74 -4.12 3.24
CA GLU A 233 -11.95 -3.62 4.38
C GLU A 233 -11.48 -2.18 4.17
N LEU A 234 -10.96 -1.86 2.99
CA LEU A 234 -10.56 -0.48 2.65
C LEU A 234 -11.75 0.46 2.74
N ARG A 235 -12.91 0.11 2.16
CA ARG A 235 -14.13 0.93 2.19
C ARG A 235 -14.64 1.19 3.58
N ARG A 236 -14.64 0.18 4.46
CA ARG A 236 -15.04 0.37 5.86
C ARG A 236 -14.08 1.28 6.60
N ALA A 237 -12.78 1.10 6.41
CA ALA A 237 -11.77 1.94 7.04
C ALA A 237 -11.84 3.39 6.56
N ASP A 238 -12.14 3.60 5.27
CA ASP A 238 -12.39 4.91 4.68
C ASP A 238 -13.61 5.59 5.32
N HIS A 239 -14.76 4.91 5.34
CA HIS A 239 -15.96 5.41 6.01
C HIS A 239 -15.73 5.69 7.51
N GLU A 240 -15.08 4.78 8.24
CA GLU A 240 -14.75 4.99 9.66
C GLU A 240 -13.79 6.18 9.88
N ALA A 241 -12.91 6.47 8.91
CA ALA A 241 -12.06 7.65 8.95
C ALA A 241 -12.89 8.93 8.78
N ARG A 242 -13.83 8.96 7.82
CA ARG A 242 -14.78 10.08 7.64
C ARG A 242 -15.59 10.37 8.90
N GLU A 243 -16.16 9.35 9.52
CA GLU A 243 -16.92 9.51 10.77
C GLU A 243 -16.05 10.13 11.88
N SER A 244 -14.82 9.63 12.06
CA SER A 244 -13.89 10.18 13.06
C SER A 244 -13.43 11.61 12.74
N GLU A 245 -13.29 11.95 11.46
CA GLU A 245 -12.99 13.30 11.01
C GLU A 245 -14.14 14.26 11.37
N LEU A 246 -15.40 13.88 11.11
CA LEU A 246 -16.58 14.66 11.49
C LEU A 246 -16.69 14.87 12.99
N GLU A 247 -16.47 13.81 13.79
CA GLU A 247 -16.47 13.88 15.25
C GLU A 247 -15.41 14.85 15.80
N LYS A 248 -14.23 14.88 15.19
CA LYS A 248 -13.14 15.79 15.58
C LYS A 248 -13.54 17.25 15.35
N PHE A 249 -14.20 17.55 14.24
CA PHE A 249 -14.66 18.90 13.94
C PHE A 249 -15.85 19.33 14.81
N SER A 250 -16.83 18.46 15.04
CA SER A 250 -17.94 18.79 15.95
C SER A 250 -17.44 19.07 17.37
N SER A 251 -16.49 18.26 17.85
CA SER A 251 -15.83 18.47 19.14
C SER A 251 -15.05 19.79 19.19
N TRP A 252 -14.29 20.11 18.13
CA TRP A 252 -13.56 21.37 18.01
C TRP A 252 -14.48 22.60 17.96
N GLU A 253 -15.59 22.53 17.22
CA GLU A 253 -16.59 23.60 17.19
C GLU A 253 -17.28 23.80 18.54
N MET A 254 -17.57 22.72 19.27
CA MET A 254 -18.12 22.81 20.63
C MET A 254 -17.13 23.45 21.62
N LEU A 255 -15.85 23.08 21.54
CA LEU A 255 -14.79 23.68 22.37
C LEU A 255 -14.63 25.17 22.05
N ASN A 256 -14.53 25.54 20.78
CA ASN A 256 -14.37 26.94 20.39
C ASN A 256 -15.61 27.79 20.70
N ARG A 257 -16.82 27.23 20.59
CA ARG A 257 -18.04 27.93 21.01
C ARG A 257 -18.04 28.19 22.52
N SER A 258 -17.48 27.27 23.31
CA SER A 258 -17.33 27.44 24.76
C SER A 258 -16.26 28.47 25.14
N GLU A 259 -15.25 28.66 24.29
CA GLU A 259 -14.21 29.70 24.43
C GLU A 259 -14.73 31.07 23.95
N ASP A 260 -15.47 31.15 22.83
CA ASP A 260 -16.15 32.36 22.36
C ASP A 260 -17.17 32.91 23.38
N THR A 261 -17.75 32.03 24.20
CA THR A 261 -18.67 32.45 25.27
C THR A 261 -17.91 33.06 26.47
N LYS A 262 -16.60 32.78 26.62
CA LYS A 262 -15.73 33.40 27.61
C LYS A 262 -15.00 34.64 27.08
N GLU A 263 -14.71 34.72 25.79
CA GLU A 263 -13.98 35.85 25.18
C GLU A 263 -14.87 36.99 24.65
N LYS A 264 -16.20 36.85 24.63
CA LYS A 264 -17.13 37.99 24.40
C LYS A 264 -17.23 39.02 25.55
N LYS A 265 -16.21 39.09 26.39
CA LYS A 265 -15.75 40.31 27.04
C LYS A 265 -14.24 40.39 26.83
N THR A 266 -13.77 40.87 25.69
CA THR A 266 -13.01 42.12 25.53
C THR A 266 -12.58 42.25 24.06
N ASP A 267 -12.83 43.44 23.52
CA ASP A 267 -12.16 44.09 22.40
C ASP A 267 -12.53 43.84 20.93
N GLN A 268 -12.46 44.96 20.21
CA GLN A 268 -12.93 45.20 18.85
C GLN A 268 -11.80 45.13 17.80
N THR A 269 -12.20 44.77 16.58
CA THR A 269 -11.63 45.15 15.25
C THR A 269 -10.20 44.72 14.86
N GLN A 270 -10.10 43.96 13.75
CA GLN A 270 -9.50 44.43 12.47
C GLN A 270 -9.58 43.36 11.35
N LYS A 271 -9.96 43.78 10.14
CA LYS A 271 -9.99 43.00 8.89
C LYS A 271 -8.63 43.06 8.17
N VAL A 272 -8.18 41.94 7.60
CA VAL A 272 -7.06 41.88 6.63
C VAL A 272 -7.51 41.12 5.36
N PRO A 273 -7.17 41.58 4.14
CA PRO A 273 -7.72 41.04 2.89
C PRO A 273 -6.89 39.87 2.33
N THR A 274 -7.57 38.89 1.71
CA THR A 274 -7.00 37.70 1.09
C THR A 274 -6.68 37.91 -0.40
N LYS A 275 -5.48 37.49 -0.86
CA LYS A 275 -5.06 37.44 -2.27
C LYS A 275 -5.21 36.01 -2.83
N PRO A 276 -5.54 35.82 -4.12
CA PRO A 276 -5.69 34.50 -4.72
C PRO A 276 -4.32 33.81 -4.99
N PRO A 277 -4.24 32.47 -4.93
CA PRO A 277 -2.99 31.73 -5.09
C PRO A 277 -2.52 31.72 -6.56
N GLY A 278 -1.23 31.99 -6.76
CA GLY A 278 -0.57 32.03 -8.07
C GLY A 278 -0.31 30.64 -8.68
N LYS A 279 -0.24 30.58 -10.01
CA LYS A 279 0.01 29.37 -10.81
C LYS A 279 1.43 28.82 -10.56
N VAL A 280 1.53 27.52 -10.27
CA VAL A 280 2.80 26.81 -10.03
C VAL A 280 3.42 26.35 -11.36
N PRO A 281 4.73 26.58 -11.59
CA PRO A 281 5.41 26.12 -12.81
C PRO A 281 5.80 24.64 -12.72
N LEU A 282 5.36 23.83 -13.70
CA LEU A 282 5.55 22.38 -13.80
C LEU A 282 6.83 21.99 -14.59
N SER A 283 7.85 22.84 -14.63
CA SER A 283 9.05 22.62 -15.45
C SER A 283 9.94 21.46 -15.00
N TRP A 284 9.67 20.88 -13.82
CA TRP A 284 10.43 19.78 -13.23
C TRP A 284 9.94 18.39 -13.65
N LEU A 285 8.68 18.26 -14.08
CA LEU A 285 8.18 17.03 -14.68
C LEU A 285 8.71 17.02 -16.12
N LYS A 286 9.56 16.04 -16.47
CA LYS A 286 9.99 15.82 -17.86
C LYS A 286 8.80 15.31 -18.68
N LEU A 287 7.83 16.19 -18.88
CA LEU A 287 6.51 15.91 -19.41
C LEU A 287 6.59 15.24 -20.78
N ARG A 288 7.61 15.57 -21.58
CA ARG A 288 7.86 14.92 -22.89
C ARG A 288 8.23 13.45 -22.78
N ASP A 289 9.06 13.07 -21.81
CA ASP A 289 9.47 11.66 -21.60
C ASP A 289 8.30 10.83 -21.04
N PHE A 290 7.45 11.46 -20.23
CA PHE A 290 6.21 10.89 -19.74
C PHE A 290 5.21 10.66 -20.88
N LEU A 291 5.03 11.65 -21.77
CA LEU A 291 4.11 11.56 -22.91
C LEU A 291 4.56 10.49 -23.92
N ALA A 292 5.85 10.39 -24.21
CA ALA A 292 6.38 9.40 -25.15
C ALA A 292 6.11 7.95 -24.72
N ARG A 293 6.11 7.67 -23.40
CA ARG A 293 5.81 6.33 -22.86
C ARG A 293 4.32 5.97 -22.88
N ILE A 294 3.45 6.97 -22.95
CA ILE A 294 2.01 6.78 -22.96
C ILE A 294 1.50 6.69 -24.40
N GLU A 295 2.09 7.44 -25.35
CA GLU A 295 1.71 7.42 -26.77
C GLU A 295 1.78 6.03 -27.40
N GLU A 296 2.76 5.20 -27.04
CA GLU A 296 2.91 3.83 -27.59
C GLU A 296 1.70 2.91 -27.32
N ASN A 297 0.82 3.26 -26.38
CA ASN A 297 -0.32 2.42 -25.98
C ASN A 297 -1.68 3.11 -26.11
N ILE A 298 -1.76 4.30 -26.74
CA ILE A 298 -3.01 5.07 -26.86
C ILE A 298 -3.88 4.64 -28.06
N ASN A 299 -3.35 3.86 -29.00
CA ASN A 299 -4.10 3.45 -30.22
C ASN A 299 -4.15 1.94 -30.48
N ILE A 300 -4.04 1.09 -29.45
CA ILE A 300 -4.44 -0.32 -29.61
C ILE A 300 -5.93 -0.38 -29.30
N VAL A 301 -6.73 -0.17 -30.35
CA VAL A 301 -8.10 -0.66 -30.36
C VAL A 301 -7.95 -2.17 -30.51
N ASP A 302 -8.24 -2.93 -29.44
CA ASP A 302 -8.30 -4.39 -29.53
C ASP A 302 -9.33 -4.75 -30.60
N GLU A 303 -8.88 -5.35 -31.71
CA GLU A 303 -9.72 -6.14 -32.64
C GLU A 303 -10.08 -7.49 -32.02
#